data_AF-A0A3E0KCP1-F1
#
_entry.id   AF-A0A3E0KCP1-F1
#
_cell.length_a   1.000
_cell.length_b   1.000
_cell.length_c   1.000
_cell.angle_alpha   90.00
_cell.angle_beta   90.00
_cell.angle_gamma   90.00
#
_symmetry.space_group_name_H-M   'P 1'
#
loop_
_entity.id
_entity.type
_entity.pdbx_description
1 polymer ?
#
loop_
_entity_poly.entity_id
_entity_poly.type
_entity_poly.pdbx_seq_one_letter_code
_entity_poly.pdbx_strand_id
1 'polypeptide(L)'
;CSLPFADNTIDAVFHFGGLNLFGDVTAALREMVRVAKPEATIVAGDEGMSEPMRRKWLGRLMGRINKLNLCRPPFGQVPWDEVEDFELHWAWRELFYVMRFRKAAGGNGEAVARQAAAERQRVSVEEEVGRRARW
;
A
#
# COMPACT_ATOMS: atom_id res chain seq x y z
N CYS A 1 -1.16 1.97 17.48
CA CYS A 1 -1.79 0.63 17.60
C CYS A 1 -0.79 -0.40 17.07
N SER A 2 -0.69 -1.58 17.69
CA SER A 2 0.10 -2.69 17.14
C SER A 2 -0.68 -3.99 17.31
N LEU A 3 -0.78 -4.73 16.22
CA LEU A 3 -1.34 -6.07 16.16
C LEU A 3 -0.29 -7.08 16.68
N PRO A 4 -0.71 -8.15 17.37
CA PRO A 4 0.19 -9.18 17.90
C PRO A 4 0.67 -10.15 16.80
N PHE A 5 1.01 -9.63 15.63
CA PHE A 5 1.54 -10.40 14.49
C PHE A 5 2.94 -9.87 14.14
N ALA A 6 3.82 -10.78 13.76
CA ALA A 6 5.13 -10.41 13.24
C ALA A 6 5.00 -9.71 11.88
N ASP A 7 6.09 -9.12 11.42
CA ASP A 7 6.16 -8.53 10.08
C ASP A 7 5.96 -9.61 9.02
N ASN A 8 5.35 -9.26 7.88
CA ASN A 8 5.25 -10.14 6.71
C ASN A 8 4.59 -11.51 6.97
N THR A 9 3.57 -11.58 7.82
CA THR A 9 2.90 -12.84 8.14
C THR A 9 1.62 -13.08 7.35
N ILE A 10 0.96 -12.03 6.86
CA ILE A 10 -0.38 -12.09 6.29
C ILE A 10 -0.34 -11.99 4.77
N ASP A 11 -0.95 -12.96 4.07
CA ASP A 11 -0.97 -13.02 2.59
C ASP A 11 -1.86 -11.95 1.93
N ALA A 12 -2.89 -11.45 2.64
CA ALA A 12 -3.71 -10.33 2.21
C ALA A 12 -4.39 -9.66 3.42
N VAL A 13 -4.51 -8.33 3.39
CA VAL A 13 -5.14 -7.56 4.47
C VAL A 13 -6.43 -6.92 3.97
N PHE A 14 -7.51 -7.08 4.71
CA PHE A 14 -8.80 -6.45 4.44
C PHE A 14 -9.32 -5.75 5.69
N HIS A 15 -9.62 -4.46 5.56
CA HIS A 15 -10.23 -3.66 6.61
C HIS A 15 -11.34 -2.79 6.01
N PHE A 16 -12.55 -2.89 6.54
CA PHE A 16 -13.65 -2.03 6.11
C PHE A 16 -14.51 -1.64 7.32
N GLY A 17 -14.71 -0.33 7.49
CA GLY A 17 -15.45 0.22 8.63
C GLY A 17 -14.55 0.64 9.79
N GLY A 18 -14.72 1.88 10.27
CA GLY A 18 -14.06 2.38 11.47
C GLY A 18 -12.62 2.85 11.27
N LEU A 19 -12.12 2.86 10.03
CA LEU A 19 -10.81 3.41 9.69
C LEU A 19 -10.70 4.90 10.06
N ASN A 20 -11.77 5.66 9.83
CA ASN A 20 -11.89 7.08 10.16
C ASN A 20 -11.87 7.35 11.68
N LEU A 21 -12.07 6.32 12.50
CA LEU A 21 -12.17 6.42 13.95
C LEU A 21 -10.85 6.09 14.67
N PHE A 22 -9.82 5.62 13.96
CA PHE A 22 -8.51 5.45 14.58
C PHE A 22 -7.97 6.81 15.05
N GLY A 23 -7.48 6.86 16.29
CA GLY A 23 -6.80 8.05 16.81
C GLY A 23 -5.54 8.41 16.02
N ASP A 24 -4.95 7.43 15.33
CA ASP A 24 -3.85 7.61 14.39
C ASP A 24 -4.05 6.70 13.16
N VAL A 25 -4.62 7.26 12.10
CA VAL A 25 -4.87 6.57 10.82
C VAL A 25 -3.55 6.20 10.12
N THR A 26 -2.52 7.04 10.23
CA THR A 26 -1.20 6.76 9.65
C THR A 26 -0.59 5.52 10.29
N ALA A 27 -0.61 5.43 11.62
CA ALA A 27 -0.13 4.26 12.33
C ALA A 27 -0.97 3.01 12.00
N ALA A 28 -2.29 3.15 11.86
CA ALA A 28 -3.15 2.03 11.47
C ALA A 28 -2.83 1.49 10.06
N LEU A 29 -2.68 2.37 9.07
CA LEU A 29 -2.33 1.96 7.69
C LEU A 29 -0.92 1.38 7.62
N ARG A 30 0.06 1.97 8.31
CA ARG A 30 1.40 1.38 8.41
C ARG A 30 1.40 0.01 9.06
N GLU A 31 0.58 -0.19 10.08
CA GLU A 31 0.47 -1.49 10.74
C GLU A 31 -0.13 -2.56 9.81
N MET A 32 -1.14 -2.19 9.01
CA MET A 32 -1.67 -3.07 7.95
C MET A 32 -0.59 -3.46 6.93
N VAL A 33 0.24 -2.49 6.51
CA VAL A 33 1.37 -2.73 5.61
C VAL A 33 2.45 -3.60 6.26
N ARG A 34 2.80 -3.36 7.53
CA ARG A 34 3.83 -4.10 8.26
C ARG A 34 3.55 -5.60 8.31
N VAL A 35 2.33 -5.98 8.70
CA VAL A 35 1.93 -7.40 8.84
C VAL A 35 1.71 -8.09 7.50
N ALA A 36 1.43 -7.35 6.43
CA ALA A 36 1.27 -7.90 5.08
C ALA A 36 2.62 -8.40 4.54
N LYS A 37 2.62 -9.54 3.85
CA LYS A 37 3.79 -10.05 3.11
C LYS A 37 4.19 -9.09 1.98
N PRO A 38 5.44 -9.13 1.49
CA PRO A 38 5.82 -8.44 0.26
C PRO A 38 4.85 -8.78 -0.87
N GLU A 39 4.47 -7.78 -1.66
CA GLU A 39 3.52 -7.90 -2.78
C GLU A 39 2.08 -8.28 -2.41
N ALA A 40 1.79 -8.50 -1.11
CA ALA A 40 0.46 -8.80 -0.64
C ALA A 40 -0.51 -7.65 -0.93
N THR A 41 -1.74 -8.01 -1.30
CA THR A 41 -2.81 -7.04 -1.52
C THR A 41 -3.38 -6.58 -0.18
N ILE A 42 -3.57 -5.27 -0.07
CA ILE A 42 -4.15 -4.59 1.08
C ILE A 42 -5.36 -3.80 0.57
N VAL A 43 -6.51 -4.01 1.21
CA VAL A 43 -7.76 -3.31 0.93
C VAL A 43 -8.25 -2.65 2.21
N ALA A 44 -8.39 -1.33 2.17
CA ALA A 44 -8.84 -0.53 3.31
C ALA A 44 -9.91 0.46 2.87
N GLY A 45 -11.05 0.50 3.55
CA GLY A 45 -12.14 1.40 3.18
C GLY A 45 -13.00 1.80 4.36
N ASP A 46 -13.75 2.89 4.18
CA ASP A 46 -14.66 3.38 5.21
C ASP A 46 -15.70 4.35 4.65
N GLU A 47 -16.57 4.88 5.51
CA GLU A 47 -17.49 5.95 5.13
C GLU A 47 -16.73 7.14 4.57
N GLY A 48 -17.23 7.69 3.48
CA GLY A 48 -16.68 8.90 2.90
C GLY A 48 -17.21 9.07 1.50
N MET A 49 -17.78 10.25 1.25
CA MET A 49 -18.37 10.55 -0.04
C MET A 49 -17.37 11.14 -1.01
N SER A 50 -17.53 10.78 -2.29
CA SER A 50 -16.89 11.49 -3.39
C SER A 50 -17.35 12.95 -3.45
N GLU A 51 -16.53 13.81 -4.04
CA GLU A 51 -16.89 15.22 -4.23
C GLU A 51 -18.15 15.41 -5.09
N PRO A 52 -18.38 14.66 -6.19
CA PRO A 52 -19.65 14.66 -6.90
C PRO A 52 -20.85 14.28 -6.02
N MET A 53 -20.75 13.24 -5.19
CA MET A 53 -21.85 12.80 -4.33
C MET A 53 -22.21 13.84 -3.27
N ARG A 54 -21.22 14.50 -2.66
CA ARG A 54 -21.43 15.59 -1.68
C ARG A 54 -22.28 16.73 -2.21
N ARG A 55 -22.17 17.02 -3.51
CA ARG A 55 -22.93 18.10 -4.17
C ARG A 55 -24.38 17.71 -4.48
N LYS A 56 -24.73 16.42 -4.43
CA LYS A 56 -26.11 15.95 -4.64
C LYS A 56 -26.94 16.20 -3.37
N TRP A 57 -28.25 16.36 -3.53
CA TRP A 57 -29.18 16.45 -2.39
C TRP A 57 -29.04 15.25 -1.44
N LEU A 58 -28.92 14.04 -2.01
CA LEU A 58 -28.75 12.82 -1.23
C LEU A 58 -27.48 12.85 -0.38
N GLY A 59 -26.34 13.28 -0.96
CA GLY A 59 -25.09 13.39 -0.21
C GLY A 59 -25.18 14.41 0.93
N ARG A 60 -25.83 15.55 0.70
CA ARG A 60 -26.10 16.53 1.79
C ARG A 60 -26.97 15.94 2.90
N LEU A 61 -27.98 15.14 2.56
CA LEU A 61 -28.82 14.45 3.56
C LEU A 61 -27.99 13.42 4.35
N MET A 62 -27.23 12.57 3.65
CA MET A 62 -26.40 11.53 4.27
C MET A 62 -25.32 12.11 5.19
N GLY A 63 -24.70 13.23 4.83
CA GLY A 63 -23.74 13.93 5.68
C GLY A 63 -24.35 14.56 6.93
N ARG A 64 -25.65 14.88 6.92
CA ARG A 64 -26.38 15.35 8.12
C ARG A 64 -26.76 14.19 9.05
N ILE A 65 -27.11 13.03 8.49
CA ILE A 65 -27.50 11.84 9.25
C ILE A 65 -26.27 11.21 9.93
N ASN A 66 -25.18 11.05 9.18
CA ASN A 66 -23.94 10.49 9.69
C ASN A 66 -22.75 11.34 9.25
N LYS A 67 -22.07 11.95 10.22
CA LYS A 67 -20.88 12.80 9.97
C LYS A 67 -19.72 12.01 9.36
N LEU A 68 -19.63 10.69 9.55
CA LEU A 68 -18.58 9.87 8.94
C LEU A 68 -18.65 9.88 7.41
N ASN A 69 -19.83 10.05 6.82
CA ASN A 69 -19.97 10.24 5.37
C ASN A 69 -19.25 11.49 4.85
N LEU A 70 -18.92 12.44 5.73
CA LEU A 70 -18.16 13.64 5.40
C LEU A 70 -16.64 13.42 5.43
N CYS A 71 -16.13 12.29 5.93
CA CYS A 71 -14.71 11.95 5.86
C CYS A 71 -14.25 11.77 4.40
N ARG A 72 -12.97 12.05 4.14
CA ARG A 72 -12.35 11.85 2.83
C ARG A 72 -11.38 10.68 2.90
N PRO A 73 -11.09 10.01 1.77
CA PRO A 73 -10.03 9.02 1.74
C PRO A 73 -8.72 9.62 2.31
N PRO A 74 -8.02 8.92 3.21
CA PRO A 74 -6.89 9.46 3.95
C PRO A 74 -5.60 9.40 3.12
N PHE A 75 -5.59 10.05 1.95
CA PHE A 75 -4.46 10.02 1.02
C PHE A 75 -3.14 10.49 1.65
N GLY A 76 -3.19 11.44 2.59
CA GLY A 76 -1.99 11.94 3.27
C GLY A 76 -1.40 10.96 4.29
N GLN A 77 -2.16 9.94 4.69
CA GLN A 77 -1.79 8.97 5.72
C GLN A 77 -1.37 7.62 5.11
N VAL A 78 -1.57 7.43 3.81
CA VAL A 78 -1.06 6.25 3.08
C VAL A 78 0.48 6.30 3.10
N PRO A 79 1.16 5.20 3.48
CA PRO A 79 2.63 5.12 3.46
C PRO A 79 3.13 4.90 2.02
N TRP A 80 3.13 5.97 1.22
CA TRP A 80 3.48 5.94 -0.21
C TRP A 80 4.88 5.42 -0.51
N ASP A 81 5.77 5.40 0.47
CA ASP A 81 7.12 4.85 0.40
C ASP A 81 7.17 3.31 0.51
N GLU A 82 6.10 2.67 0.98
CA GLU A 82 6.04 1.24 1.27
C GLU A 82 5.01 0.48 0.41
N VAL A 83 4.26 1.17 -0.45
CA VAL A 83 3.15 0.60 -1.22
C VAL A 83 3.21 0.95 -2.71
N GLU A 84 2.59 0.10 -3.53
CA GLU A 84 2.49 0.26 -4.98
C GLU A 84 1.07 -0.11 -5.47
N ASP A 85 0.81 0.12 -6.76
CA ASP A 85 -0.47 -0.19 -7.44
C ASP A 85 -1.71 0.33 -6.70
N PHE A 86 -1.64 1.57 -6.25
CA PHE A 86 -2.75 2.19 -5.54
C PHE A 86 -3.94 2.48 -6.47
N GLU A 87 -5.12 2.04 -6.04
CA GLU A 87 -6.40 2.30 -6.68
C GLU A 87 -7.41 2.77 -5.64
N LEU A 88 -8.26 3.73 -6.04
CA LEU A 88 -9.41 4.16 -5.26
C LEU A 88 -10.70 3.77 -5.97
N HIS A 89 -11.56 3.07 -5.25
CA HIS A 89 -12.90 2.67 -5.68
C HIS A 89 -13.96 3.34 -4.82
N TRP A 90 -15.06 3.76 -5.44
CA TRP A 90 -16.22 4.33 -4.74
C TRP A 90 -17.33 3.28 -4.65
N ALA A 91 -17.65 2.85 -3.43
CA ALA A 91 -18.68 1.86 -3.18
C ALA A 91 -20.03 2.50 -2.80
N TRP A 92 -21.11 1.75 -3.03
CA TRP A 92 -22.49 2.08 -2.70
C TRP A 92 -22.87 3.54 -2.99
N ARG A 93 -23.11 3.84 -4.27
CA ARG A 93 -23.45 5.20 -4.73
C ARG A 93 -22.43 6.25 -4.29
N GLU A 94 -21.15 5.90 -4.20
CA GLU A 94 -20.08 6.81 -3.79
C GLU A 94 -20.26 7.37 -2.36
N LEU A 95 -20.82 6.55 -1.45
CA LEU A 95 -20.94 6.87 -0.02
C LEU A 95 -19.81 6.29 0.82
N PHE A 96 -19.06 5.34 0.26
CA PHE A 96 -17.88 4.74 0.87
C PHE A 96 -16.71 4.79 -0.10
N TYR A 97 -15.52 4.96 0.44
CA TYR A 97 -14.29 4.76 -0.31
C TYR A 97 -13.70 3.40 0.00
N VAL A 98 -13.05 2.80 -0.99
CA VAL A 98 -12.28 1.56 -0.86
C VAL A 98 -10.95 1.78 -1.57
N MET A 99 -9.88 1.79 -0.79
CA MET A 99 -8.52 1.83 -1.31
C MET A 99 -8.02 0.40 -1.48
N ARG A 100 -7.37 0.13 -2.60
CA ARG A 100 -6.62 -1.09 -2.86
C ARG A 100 -5.19 -0.70 -3.18
N PHE A 101 -4.21 -1.37 -2.58
CA PHE A 101 -2.80 -1.22 -2.89
C PHE A 101 -2.06 -2.50 -2.55
N ARG A 102 -0.82 -2.64 -3.03
CA ARG A 102 0.06 -3.75 -2.68
C ARG A 102 1.19 -3.25 -1.80
N LYS A 103 1.65 -4.07 -0.86
CA LYS A 103 2.92 -3.82 -0.18
C LYS A 103 4.03 -3.91 -1.22
N ALA A 104 4.92 -2.91 -1.28
CA ALA A 104 6.07 -2.98 -2.15
C ALA A 104 6.92 -4.22 -1.81
N ALA A 105 7.58 -4.81 -2.81
CA ALA A 105 8.33 -6.05 -2.63
C ALA A 105 9.50 -5.95 -1.62
N GLY A 106 9.95 -4.73 -1.27
CA GLY A 106 10.94 -4.47 -0.21
C GLY A 106 12.31 -5.17 -0.39
N GLY A 107 13.32 -4.45 -0.89
CA GLY A 107 14.75 -4.74 -0.64
C GLY A 107 15.44 -5.88 -1.38
N ASN A 108 14.72 -6.84 -1.99
CA ASN A 108 15.37 -7.87 -2.81
C ASN A 108 15.75 -7.39 -4.21
N GLY A 109 15.08 -6.36 -4.75
CA GLY A 109 15.42 -5.81 -6.08
C GLY A 109 16.82 -5.21 -6.13
N GLU A 110 17.22 -4.42 -5.12
CA GLU A 110 18.57 -3.86 -5.04
C GLU A 110 19.62 -4.91 -4.66
N ALA A 111 19.32 -5.85 -3.76
CA ALA A 111 20.25 -6.91 -3.38
C ALA A 111 20.49 -7.88 -4.55
N VAL A 112 19.43 -8.27 -5.27
CA VAL A 112 19.50 -9.12 -6.47
C VAL A 112 20.15 -8.36 -7.64
N ALA A 113 19.87 -7.06 -7.82
CA ALA A 113 20.56 -6.26 -8.83
C ALA A 113 22.05 -6.08 -8.51
N ARG A 114 22.43 -5.90 -7.24
CA ARG A 114 23.84 -5.83 -6.80
C ARG A 114 24.54 -7.18 -6.95
N GLN A 115 23.87 -8.30 -6.63
CA GLN A 115 24.39 -9.65 -6.86
C GLN A 115 24.57 -9.93 -8.36
N ALA A 116 23.58 -9.61 -9.19
CA ALA A 116 23.65 -9.77 -10.64
C ALA A 116 24.72 -8.86 -11.28
N ALA A 117 24.92 -7.64 -10.77
CA ALA A 117 25.99 -6.75 -11.22
C ALA A 117 27.38 -7.27 -10.82
N ALA A 118 27.54 -7.75 -9.58
CA ALA A 118 28.78 -8.34 -9.10
C ALA A 118 29.15 -9.62 -9.86
N GLU A 119 28.16 -10.44 -10.21
CA GLU A 119 28.36 -11.67 -10.98
C GLU A 119 28.75 -11.39 -12.44
N ARG A 120 28.09 -10.42 -13.10
CA ARG A 120 28.50 -9.95 -14.45
C ARG A 120 29.93 -9.40 -14.46
N GLN A 121 30.31 -8.68 -13.41
CA GLN A 121 31.65 -8.10 -13.29
C GLN A 121 32.72 -9.17 -13.04
N ARG A 122 32.41 -10.22 -12.25
CA ARG A 122 33.30 -11.39 -12.07
C ARG A 122 33.51 -12.16 -13.36
N VAL A 123 32.44 -12.47 -14.09
CA VAL A 123 32.52 -13.18 -15.38
C VAL A 123 33.36 -12.39 -16.38
N SER A 124 33.16 -11.07 -16.48
CA SER A 124 33.96 -10.20 -17.35
C SER A 124 35.46 -10.22 -16.99
N VAL A 125 35.80 -10.28 -15.70
CA VAL A 125 37.21 -10.33 -15.23
C VAL A 125 37.83 -11.69 -15.54
N GLU A 126 37.12 -12.78 -15.32
CA GLU A 126 37.60 -14.14 -15.62
C GLU A 126 37.81 -14.35 -17.13
N GLU A 127 36.92 -13.83 -17.97
CA GLU A 127 37.07 -13.84 -19.43
C GLU A 127 38.30 -13.05 -19.89
N GLU A 128 38.56 -11.88 -19.28
CA GLU A 128 39.71 -11.05 -19.62
C GLU A 128 41.04 -11.69 -19.16
N VAL A 129 41.07 -12.26 -17.95
CA VAL A 129 42.22 -13.01 -17.42
C VAL A 129 42.51 -14.24 -18.28
N GLY A 130 41.47 -14.98 -18.68
CA GLY A 130 41.59 -16.13 -19.58
C GLY A 130 42.12 -15.74 -20.97
N ARG A 131 41.76 -14.56 -21.49
CA ARG A 131 42.34 -14.03 -22.75
C ARG A 131 43.82 -13.70 -22.62
N ARG A 132 44.26 -13.16 -21.49
CA ARG A 132 45.66 -12.75 -21.26
C ARG A 132 46.58 -13.93 -20.93
N ALA A 133 46.06 -15.03 -20.37
CA ALA A 133 46.83 -16.23 -20.07
C ALA A 133 47.09 -17.15 -21.29
N ARG A 134 46.54 -16.81 -22.47
CA ARG A 134 46.71 -17.56 -23.73
C ARG A 134 47.79 -16.97 -24.66
N TRP A 135 48.65 -16.09 -24.15
CA TRP A 135 49.81 -15.54 -24.83
C TRP A 135 51.07 -15.72 -23.97
#